data_AF-A0AAN7WN03-F1
#
_entry.id   AF-A0AAN7WN03-F1
#
_cell.length_a   1.000
_cell.length_b   1.000
_cell.length_c   1.000
_cell.angle_alpha   90.00
_cell.angle_beta   90.00
_cell.angle_gamma   90.00
#
_symmetry.space_group_name_H-M   'P 1'
#
loop_
_entity.id
_entity.type
_entity.pdbx_description
1 polymer ?
#
loop_
_entity_poly.entity_id
_entity_poly.type
_entity_poly.pdbx_seq_one_letter_code
_entity_poly.pdbx_strand_id
1 'polypeptide(L)' 'MLKRYPTPILKPYWPFFVGGLLVYWGASKLTNTMLHIDEYVNDPRNPRFSRGEKLVELNKE' A
#
# COMPACT_ATOMS: atom_id res chain seq x y z
N MET A 1 20.51 15.63 28.42
CA MET A 1 19.10 15.27 28.16
C MET A 1 18.40 16.51 27.60
N LEU A 2 17.74 16.42 26.44
CA LEU A 2 16.97 17.52 25.87
C LEU A 2 15.60 17.60 26.56
N LYS A 3 15.16 18.80 26.94
CA LYS A 3 13.82 19.02 27.50
C LYS A 3 12.77 18.90 26.39
N ARG A 4 11.80 18.00 26.57
CA ARG A 4 10.66 17.85 25.66
C ARG A 4 9.58 18.87 26.02
N TYR A 5 9.20 19.70 25.07
CA TYR A 5 8.10 20.66 25.21
C TYR A 5 6.80 20.10 24.60
N PRO A 6 5.64 20.31 25.23
CA PRO A 6 4.35 19.81 24.74
C PRO A 6 3.79 20.72 23.64
N THR A 7 4.45 20.75 22.48
CA THR A 7 3.96 21.53 21.34
C THR A 7 2.68 20.90 20.76
N PRO A 8 1.67 21.71 20.39
CA PRO A 8 0.41 21.18 19.89
C PRO A 8 0.57 20.71 18.44
N ILE A 9 0.87 19.42 18.24
CA ILE A 9 1.03 18.82 16.90
C ILE A 9 -0.29 18.32 16.30
N LEU A 10 -1.21 17.81 17.12
CA LEU A 10 -2.41 17.15 16.61
C LEU A 10 -3.46 18.15 16.11
N LYS A 11 -3.69 19.25 16.86
CA LYS A 11 -4.66 20.29 16.51
C LYS A 11 -4.41 20.93 15.13
N PRO A 12 -3.19 21.32 14.75
CA PRO A 12 -2.95 21.88 13.42
C PRO A 12 -2.82 20.81 12.33
N TYR A 13 -2.27 19.63 12.64
CA TYR A 13 -1.92 18.65 11.61
C TYR A 13 -2.96 17.55 11.35
N TRP A 14 -4.10 17.54 12.06
CA TRP A 14 -5.13 16.53 11.83
C TRP A 14 -5.60 16.39 10.36
N PRO A 15 -5.73 17.46 9.54
CA PRO A 15 -6.14 17.29 8.15
C PRO A 15 -5.10 16.54 7.32
N PHE A 16 -3.81 16.70 7.62
CA PHE A 16 -2.73 15.98 6.95
C PHE A 16 -2.72 14.51 7.33
N PHE A 17 -3.00 14.17 8.60
CA PHE A 17 -3.13 12.78 9.02
C PHE A 17 -4.33 12.11 8.35
N VAL A 18 -5.47 12.79 8.28
CA VAL A 18 -6.66 12.28 7.57
C VAL A 18 -6.36 12.10 6.08
N GLY A 19 -5.78 13.12 5.43
CA GLY A 19 -5.39 13.03 4.02
C GLY A 19 -4.41 11.89 3.75
N GLY A 20 -3.39 11.72 4.59
CA GLY A 20 -2.44 10.62 4.50
C GLY A 20 -3.10 9.25 4.63
N LEU A 21 -4.07 9.12 5.54
CA LEU A 21 -4.82 7.87 5.71
C LEU A 21 -5.72 7.57 4.50
N LEU A 22 -6.36 8.58 3.92
CA LEU A 22 -7.16 8.43 2.70
C LEU A 22 -6.30 8.01 1.51
N VAL A 23 -5.17 8.66 1.30
CA VAL A 23 -4.22 8.31 0.22
C VAL A 23 -3.68 6.90 0.43
N TYR A 24 -3.28 6.56 1.66
CA TYR A 24 -2.80 5.22 1.98
C TYR A 24 -3.83 4.14 1.63
N TRP A 25 -5.09 4.35 2.01
CA TRP A 25 -6.16 3.41 1.69
C TRP A 25 -6.41 3.29 0.18
N GLY A 26 -6.47 4.42 -0.53
CA GLY A 26 -6.65 4.44 -1.98
C GLY A 26 -5.50 3.76 -2.72
N ALA A 27 -4.26 4.10 -2.37
CA ALA A 27 -3.06 3.51 -2.96
C ALA A 27 -2.99 2.00 -2.66
N SER A 28 -3.28 1.57 -1.44
CA SER A 28 -3.29 0.15 -1.08
C SER A 28 -4.24 -0.66 -1.95
N LYS A 29 -5.48 -0.17 -2.17
CA LYS A 29 -6.44 -0.83 -3.05
C LYS A 29 -5.98 -0.85 -4.49
N LEU A 30 -5.48 0.27 -5.00
CA LEU A 30 -5.00 0.39 -6.37
C LEU A 30 -3.83 -0.56 -6.64
N THR A 31 -2.83 -0.59 -5.75
CA THR A 31 -1.69 -1.49 -5.89
C THR A 31 -2.13 -2.96 -5.88
N ASN A 32 -3.06 -3.34 -5.00
CA ASN A 32 -3.59 -4.71 -5.01
C ASN A 32 -4.23 -5.07 -6.36
N THR A 33 -5.01 -4.17 -6.98
CA THR A 33 -5.57 -4.44 -8.31
C THR A 33 -4.52 -4.52 -9.40
N MET A 34 -3.48 -3.67 -9.36
CA MET A 34 -2.42 -3.66 -10.36
C MET A 34 -1.55 -4.92 -10.31
N LEU A 35 -1.39 -5.53 -9.14
CA LEU A 35 -0.65 -6.78 -8.97
C LEU A 35 -1.36 -8.01 -9.59
N HIS A 36 -2.63 -7.86 -10.00
CA HIS A 36 -3.42 -8.95 -10.59
C HIS A 36 -3.58 -8.84 -12.11
N ILE A 37 -3.00 -7.84 -12.76
CA ILE A 37 -3.04 -7.74 -14.23
C ILE A 37 -2.08 -8.75 -14.87
N ASP A 38 -2.36 -9.17 -16.09
CA ASP A 38 -1.63 -10.25 -16.78
C ASP A 38 -0.12 -10.02 -16.90
N GLU A 39 0.32 -8.76 -16.96
CA GLU A 39 1.75 -8.40 -17.00
C GLU A 39 2.48 -8.71 -15.69
N TYR A 40 1.87 -8.43 -14.53
CA TYR A 40 2.53 -8.51 -13.22
C TYR A 40 2.05 -9.67 -12.34
N VAL A 41 1.01 -10.39 -12.76
CA VAL A 41 0.41 -11.49 -12.00
C VAL A 41 1.40 -12.62 -11.73
N ASN A 42 2.34 -12.87 -12.65
CA ASN A 42 3.35 -13.92 -12.55
C ASN A 42 4.77 -13.39 -12.25
N ASP A 43 4.93 -12.11 -11.87
CA ASP A 43 6.23 -11.59 -11.44
C ASP A 43 6.61 -12.24 -10.09
N PRO A 44 7.78 -12.90 -9.95
CA PRO A 44 8.20 -13.56 -8.72
C PRO A 44 8.26 -12.63 -7.50
N ARG A 45 8.30 -11.31 -7.69
CA ARG A 45 8.27 -10.30 -6.63
C ARG A 45 6.87 -9.99 -6.11
N ASN A 46 5.83 -10.52 -6.76
CA ASN A 46 4.46 -10.33 -6.31
C ASN A 46 4.30 -10.92 -4.90
N PRO A 47 3.87 -10.13 -3.89
CA PRO A 47 3.73 -10.57 -2.50
C PRO A 47 2.89 -11.84 -2.31
N ARG A 48 2.03 -12.12 -3.28
CA ARG A 48 1.27 -13.36 -3.39
C ARG A 48 2.11 -14.63 -3.28
N PHE A 49 3.30 -14.67 -3.87
CA PHE A 49 4.16 -15.86 -3.83
C PHE A 49 4.74 -16.11 -2.44
N SER A 50 4.94 -15.05 -1.65
CA SER A 50 5.32 -15.17 -0.23
C SER A 50 4.22 -15.85 0.60
N ARG A 51 2.96 -15.79 0.16
CA ARG A 51 1.83 -16.49 0.79
C ARG A 51 1.65 -17.94 0.30
N GLY A 52 2.51 -18.42 -0.61
CA GLY A 52 2.44 -19.79 -1.14
C GLY A 52 1.43 -20.00 -2.26
N GLU A 53 0.90 -18.93 -2.84
CA GLU A 53 0.02 -19.01 -4.01
C GLU A 53 0.82 -19.39 -5.27
N LYS A 54 0.18 -20.05 -6.24
CA LYS A 54 0.85 -20.62 -7.44
C LYS A 54 0.75 -19.67 -8.65
N LEU A 55 1.55 -19.96 -9.68
CA LEU A 55 1.49 -19.26 -10.97
C LEU A 55 0.09 -19.39 -11.59
N VAL A 56 -0.34 -18.32 -12.26
CA VAL A 56 -1.61 -18.28 -12.99
C VAL A 56 -1.34 -18.59 -14.46
N GLU A 57 -2.10 -19.51 -15.03
CA GLU A 57 -2.07 -19.77 -16.48
C GLU A 57 -2.75 -18.61 -17.20
N LEU A 58 -1.97 -17.90 -18.02
CA LEU A 58 -2.48 -16.79 -18.82
C LEU A 58 -2.95 -17.33 -20.16
N ASN A 59 -4.25 -17.22 -20.43
CA ASN A 59 -4.80 -17.45 -21.77
C ASN A 59 -4.49 -16.22 -22.61
N LYS A 60 -3.31 -16.20 -23.24
CA LYS A 60 -3.05 -15.29 -24.35
C LYS A 60 -3.82 -15.81 -25.56
N GLU A 61 -4.95 -15.17 -25.86
CA GLU A 61 -5.54 -15.22 -27.20
C GLU A 61 -4.60 -14.62 -28.25
#